data_AF-A0A4V4H1G5-F1
#
_entry.id   AF-A0A4V4H1G5-F1
#
_cell.length_a   1.000
_cell.length_b   1.000
_cell.length_c   1.000
_cell.angle_alpha   90.00
_cell.angle_beta   90.00
_cell.angle_gamma   90.00
#
_symmetry.space_group_name_H-M   'P 1'
#
loop_
_entity.id
_entity.type
_entity.pdbx_description
1 polymer ?
#
loop_
_entity_poly.entity_id
_entity_poly.type
_entity_poly.pdbx_seq_one_letter_code
_entity_poly.pdbx_strand_id
1 'polypeptide(L)'
;MKNLFIIIVTTFFKRIRWIDKIRNNNINRLFLRYNIRLQVQQVKIKGLARYEIRNITIKRSVVEIEIRRLELFLNFWTLIKERTLKNAIKVQLDKLEITCRSLSKDAISANDPVSSNTKKVREEWERELYPKYEKFINAFFLFFPERLMIREVKIRFPQLEIVVAGSILSVSNNLIKADLETSFKKNINKYLVEVAVNKSEKSVIVTIDSNDLPVSNCPAPFSFTHLNFSFTQNDTDQKRKAIRGECRITDLCIHHPAIGATPLLINNFDVEVHINFTPTSFVVTKESGGNINQIPFAFQFSHDTGEKDFLRLVFHVEIDVELFKNSFPAFHNKAIRSITTEGTLLVRFRLIFSMSDPLQHFFDINILKNDLIIKDYGGFDLSYLDKPFVHKIYKDHVFLREIIVGDPHSNFMEIEHFQDKLLSIIIVCEDPNFYYHQGIDVLAIGRAIVSNMIAKKFKRGGSTITMQLARNLFLNHEKNIYRKVEEIILSLLIENYFKISKSRLLEIYVNIIEFGPNVYGIKEAAMFYFKKSPLDLSMIEFIIMMYIIPRPIHFYEALVAQSAQLFTNLKKYVQWLTNGLMTRGIITNEESGKILHDIEIICQSGSIILTNYNYDNVQMQ
;
A
#
# COMPACT_ATOMS: atom_id res chain seq x y z
N MET A 1 44.54 -45.27 35.13
CA MET A 1 43.92 -44.13 35.84
C MET A 1 44.65 -42.79 35.64
N LYS A 2 45.98 -42.70 35.79
CA LYS A 2 46.76 -41.46 35.54
C LYS A 2 46.51 -40.83 34.16
N ASN A 3 46.47 -41.61 33.09
CA ASN A 3 46.22 -41.09 31.73
C ASN A 3 44.79 -40.55 31.54
N LEU A 4 43.79 -41.16 32.18
CA LEU A 4 42.40 -40.68 32.14
C LEU A 4 42.27 -39.35 32.91
N PHE A 5 42.93 -39.24 34.06
CA PHE A 5 42.97 -38.01 34.87
C PHE A 5 43.68 -36.87 34.13
N ILE A 6 44.80 -37.15 33.46
CA ILE A 6 45.52 -36.16 32.63
C ILE A 6 44.65 -35.71 31.44
N ILE A 7 43.92 -36.63 30.79
CA ILE A 7 42.99 -36.29 29.70
C ILE A 7 41.84 -35.41 30.22
N ILE A 8 41.25 -35.74 31.38
CA ILE A 8 40.16 -34.96 32.00
C ILE A 8 40.65 -33.57 32.41
N VAL A 9 41.83 -33.46 33.03
CA VAL A 9 42.41 -32.19 33.47
C VAL A 9 42.82 -31.32 32.27
N THR A 10 43.45 -31.90 31.25
CA THR A 10 43.84 -31.16 30.04
C THR A 10 42.63 -30.73 29.21
N THR A 11 41.57 -31.52 29.13
CA THR A 11 40.29 -31.10 28.52
C THR A 11 39.61 -30.02 29.35
N PHE A 12 39.65 -30.09 30.68
CA PHE A 12 39.14 -29.04 31.57
C PHE A 12 39.88 -27.70 31.40
N PHE A 13 41.21 -27.71 31.31
CA PHE A 13 42.00 -26.49 31.05
C PHE A 13 41.85 -25.95 29.62
N LYS A 14 41.76 -26.81 28.59
CA LYS A 14 41.42 -26.39 27.21
C LYS A 14 40.03 -25.76 27.15
N ARG A 15 39.09 -26.23 27.97
CA ARG A 15 37.71 -25.72 28.09
C ARG A 15 37.64 -24.35 28.76
N ILE A 16 38.43 -24.11 29.82
CA ILE A 16 38.58 -22.77 30.44
C ILE A 16 39.14 -21.78 29.42
N ARG A 17 40.23 -22.15 28.72
CA ARG A 17 40.82 -21.33 27.65
C ARG A 17 39.84 -21.01 26.51
N TRP A 18 38.92 -21.93 26.19
CA TRP A 18 37.90 -21.70 25.16
C TRP A 18 36.81 -20.72 25.64
N ILE A 19 36.42 -20.75 26.91
CA ILE A 19 35.53 -19.75 27.52
C ILE A 19 36.16 -18.37 27.48
N ASP A 20 37.45 -18.26 27.83
CA ASP A 20 38.18 -16.99 27.72
C ASP A 20 38.28 -16.51 26.27
N LYS A 21 38.39 -17.43 25.30
CA LYS A 21 38.42 -17.12 23.86
C LYS A 21 37.05 -16.66 23.32
N ILE A 22 35.95 -17.25 23.79
CA ILE A 22 34.58 -16.77 23.48
C ILE A 22 34.36 -15.40 24.09
N ARG A 23 34.77 -15.21 25.35
CA ARG A 23 34.65 -13.94 26.08
C ARG A 23 35.42 -12.81 25.40
N ASN A 24 36.63 -13.06 24.88
CA ASN A 24 37.52 -11.98 24.44
C ASN A 24 37.68 -11.85 22.91
N ASN A 25 37.66 -12.93 22.12
CA ASN A 25 38.04 -12.86 20.68
C ASN A 25 36.86 -12.90 19.71
N ASN A 26 35.75 -13.57 20.02
CA ASN A 26 34.60 -13.64 19.11
C ASN A 26 33.66 -12.41 19.24
N ILE A 27 33.58 -11.80 20.42
CA ILE A 27 32.79 -10.58 20.67
C ILE A 27 33.33 -9.42 19.80
N ASN A 28 34.64 -9.23 19.79
CA ASN A 28 35.28 -8.19 18.97
C ASN A 28 35.15 -8.45 17.45
N ARG A 29 35.18 -9.71 17.01
CA ARG A 29 34.98 -10.06 15.59
C ARG A 29 33.55 -9.82 15.11
N LEU A 30 32.55 -10.15 15.93
CA LEU A 30 31.13 -9.89 15.60
C LEU A 30 30.81 -8.39 15.60
N PHE A 31 31.44 -7.64 16.51
CA PHE A 31 31.38 -6.18 16.53
C PHE A 31 32.00 -5.56 15.26
N LEU A 32 33.23 -5.94 14.92
CA LEU A 32 33.94 -5.38 13.76
C LEU A 32 33.32 -5.78 12.41
N ARG A 33 32.73 -6.97 12.29
CA ARG A 33 32.22 -7.49 11.01
C ARG A 33 30.72 -7.24 10.77
N TYR A 34 29.91 -7.17 11.83
CA TYR A 34 28.44 -7.10 11.70
C TYR A 34 27.81 -5.97 12.54
N ASN A 35 28.63 -5.14 13.20
CA ASN A 35 28.18 -4.09 14.12
C ASN A 35 27.25 -4.61 15.23
N ILE A 36 27.55 -5.80 15.75
CA ILE A 36 26.79 -6.44 16.83
C ILE A 36 27.58 -6.28 18.14
N ARG A 37 27.00 -5.61 19.14
CA ARG A 37 27.55 -5.54 20.49
C ARG A 37 26.99 -6.71 21.30
N LEU A 38 27.86 -7.65 21.68
CA LEU A 38 27.52 -8.79 22.53
C LEU A 38 28.14 -8.58 23.92
N GLN A 39 27.31 -8.61 24.96
CA GLN A 39 27.74 -8.58 26.35
C GLN A 39 27.26 -9.85 27.05
N VAL A 40 28.14 -10.47 27.83
CA VAL A 40 27.85 -11.68 28.60
C VAL A 40 28.42 -11.48 29.99
N GLN A 41 27.57 -11.49 31.02
CA GLN A 41 28.02 -11.23 32.39
C GLN A 41 28.67 -12.45 33.05
N GLN A 42 28.05 -13.64 32.91
CA GLN A 42 28.55 -14.85 33.57
C GLN A 42 28.39 -16.07 32.68
N VAL A 43 29.43 -16.89 32.64
CA VAL A 43 29.41 -18.24 32.04
C VAL A 43 29.82 -19.23 33.12
N LYS A 44 28.93 -20.16 33.44
CA LYS A 44 29.17 -21.27 34.37
C LYS A 44 29.08 -22.59 33.63
N ILE A 45 29.96 -23.49 34.00
CA ILE A 45 29.93 -24.88 33.55
C ILE A 45 29.29 -25.72 34.64
N LYS A 46 28.33 -26.57 34.29
CA LYS A 46 27.75 -27.56 35.20
C LYS A 46 28.00 -28.96 34.65
N GLY A 47 28.99 -29.67 35.19
CA GLY A 47 29.37 -31.00 34.70
C GLY A 47 30.04 -30.99 33.30
N LEU A 48 29.97 -32.11 32.57
CA LEU A 48 30.73 -32.33 31.34
C LEU A 48 30.10 -31.72 30.08
N ALA A 49 28.77 -31.60 30.02
CA ALA A 49 28.02 -31.26 28.81
C ALA A 49 27.13 -30.02 28.92
N ARG A 50 26.93 -29.48 30.14
CA ARG A 50 26.00 -28.35 30.38
C ARG A 50 26.75 -27.05 30.61
N TYR A 51 26.34 -26.03 29.86
CA TYR A 51 26.83 -24.67 29.92
C TYR A 51 25.67 -23.76 30.31
N GLU A 52 25.89 -22.92 31.30
CA GLU A 52 24.93 -21.94 31.77
C GLU A 52 25.51 -20.55 31.53
N ILE A 53 24.82 -19.75 30.73
CA ILE A 53 25.21 -18.39 30.41
C ILE A 53 24.13 -17.47 30.98
N ARG A 54 24.51 -16.46 31.76
CA ARG A 54 23.58 -15.52 32.39
C ARG A 54 23.78 -14.11 31.88
N ASN A 55 22.65 -13.40 31.75
CA ASN A 55 22.56 -12.00 31.35
C ASN A 55 23.36 -11.73 30.07
N ILE A 56 22.90 -12.33 28.98
CA ILE A 56 23.39 -12.06 27.63
C ILE A 56 22.61 -10.86 27.11
N THR A 57 23.31 -9.86 26.62
CA THR A 57 22.71 -8.74 25.90
C THR A 57 23.34 -8.65 24.52
N ILE A 58 22.50 -8.69 23.48
CA ILE A 58 22.90 -8.55 22.08
C ILE A 58 22.26 -7.27 21.55
N LYS A 59 23.05 -6.27 21.16
CA LYS A 59 22.54 -5.02 20.57
C LYS A 59 23.02 -4.88 19.15
N ARG A 60 22.10 -4.59 18.23
CA ARG A 60 22.39 -4.27 16.83
C ARG A 60 21.43 -3.21 16.32
N SER A 61 21.92 -2.00 16.08
CA SER A 61 21.16 -0.85 15.56
C SER A 61 19.82 -0.63 16.28
N VAL A 62 18.75 -1.23 15.73
CA VAL A 62 17.35 -1.11 16.12
C VAL A 62 16.84 -2.26 17.00
N VAL A 63 17.61 -3.34 17.17
CA VAL A 63 17.20 -4.52 17.94
C VAL A 63 18.13 -4.73 19.14
N GLU A 64 17.54 -4.95 20.30
CA GLU A 64 18.19 -5.34 21.54
C GLU A 64 17.58 -6.66 22.03
N ILE A 65 18.42 -7.67 22.25
CA ILE A 65 18.01 -8.99 22.75
C ILE A 65 18.66 -9.20 24.10
N GLU A 66 17.85 -9.49 25.10
CA GLU A 66 18.28 -9.83 26.46
C GLU A 66 17.86 -11.25 26.80
N ILE A 67 18.82 -12.04 27.29
CA ILE A 67 18.59 -13.40 27.76
C ILE A 67 19.08 -13.48 29.20
N ARG A 68 18.15 -13.68 30.14
CA ARG A 68 18.47 -13.75 31.58
C ARG A 68 19.33 -14.98 31.90
N ARG A 69 18.95 -16.13 31.36
CA ARG A 69 19.68 -17.39 31.51
C ARG A 69 19.45 -18.28 30.30
N LEU A 70 20.56 -18.76 29.74
CA LEU A 70 20.64 -19.71 28.66
C LEU A 70 21.37 -20.95 29.17
N GLU A 71 20.75 -22.12 29.08
CA GLU A 71 21.41 -23.39 29.32
C GLU A 71 21.54 -24.16 28.00
N LEU A 72 22.78 -24.51 27.67
CA LEU A 72 23.12 -25.32 26.50
C LEU A 72 23.58 -26.70 26.97
N PHE A 73 22.98 -27.74 26.41
CA PHE A 73 23.42 -29.12 26.57
C PHE A 73 24.07 -29.56 25.27
N LEU A 74 25.40 -29.72 25.30
CA LEU A 74 26.20 -30.10 24.14
C LEU A 74 26.50 -31.60 24.19
N ASN A 75 26.63 -32.24 23.03
CA ASN A 75 27.14 -33.61 22.99
C ASN A 75 28.62 -33.63 23.46
N PHE A 76 28.92 -34.48 24.44
CA PHE A 76 30.25 -34.60 25.04
C PHE A 76 31.32 -34.99 24.00
N TRP A 77 30.99 -35.89 23.07
CA TRP A 77 31.93 -36.39 22.07
C TRP A 77 32.22 -35.40 20.94
N THR A 78 31.28 -34.48 20.65
CA THR A 78 31.47 -33.47 19.61
C THR A 78 32.37 -32.32 20.07
N LEU A 79 32.36 -31.98 21.37
CA LEU A 79 33.27 -30.99 21.97
C LEU A 79 34.76 -31.38 21.87
N ILE A 80 35.04 -32.69 21.83
CA ILE A 80 36.41 -33.23 21.74
C ILE A 80 36.93 -33.18 20.29
N LYS A 81 36.06 -33.42 19.30
CA LYS A 81 36.42 -33.46 17.87
C LYS A 81 36.34 -32.10 17.18
N GLU A 82 35.31 -31.31 17.46
CA GLU A 82 35.03 -30.06 16.77
C GLU A 82 34.86 -28.89 17.75
N ARG A 83 35.60 -27.80 17.51
CA ARG A 83 35.58 -26.60 18.36
C ARG A 83 34.34 -25.71 18.11
N THR A 84 33.16 -26.27 17.85
CA THR A 84 31.97 -25.49 17.43
C THR A 84 30.67 -25.88 18.15
N LEU A 85 29.74 -24.93 18.26
CA LEU A 85 28.43 -25.05 18.93
C LEU A 85 27.34 -25.71 18.06
N LYS A 86 27.69 -26.28 16.90
CA LYS A 86 26.73 -26.74 15.87
C LYS A 86 25.74 -27.82 16.34
N ASN A 87 26.02 -28.50 17.45
CA ASN A 87 25.30 -29.71 17.88
C ASN A 87 24.72 -29.58 19.30
N ALA A 88 24.07 -28.46 19.61
CA ALA A 88 23.33 -28.33 20.87
C ALA A 88 22.07 -29.22 20.83
N ILE A 89 22.05 -30.25 21.67
CA ILE A 89 20.93 -31.23 21.73
C ILE A 89 19.73 -30.59 22.43
N LYS A 90 19.98 -29.78 23.46
CA LYS A 90 18.96 -29.11 24.23
C LYS A 90 19.36 -27.68 24.55
N VAL A 91 18.42 -26.76 24.34
CA VAL A 91 18.54 -25.34 24.69
C VAL A 91 17.40 -24.99 25.64
N GLN A 92 17.73 -24.42 26.80
CA GLN A 92 16.72 -23.91 27.74
C GLN A 92 16.95 -22.43 28.02
N LEU A 93 15.91 -21.63 27.88
CA LEU A 93 15.91 -20.20 28.19
C LEU A 93 14.89 -19.92 29.29
N ASP A 94 15.34 -19.27 30.38
CA ASP A 94 14.43 -18.87 31.46
C ASP A 94 13.60 -17.64 31.06
N LYS A 95 14.24 -16.66 30.40
CA LYS A 95 13.58 -15.46 29.88
C LYS A 95 14.34 -14.93 28.67
N LEU A 96 13.62 -14.73 27.57
CA LEU A 96 14.07 -14.08 26.36
C LEU A 96 13.27 -12.80 26.17
N GLU A 97 13.94 -11.66 26.23
CA GLU A 97 13.34 -10.36 25.99
C GLU A 97 13.95 -9.74 24.72
N ILE A 98 13.12 -9.33 23.77
CA ILE A 98 13.55 -8.71 22.52
C ILE A 98 12.91 -7.34 22.46
N THR A 99 13.69 -6.27 22.37
CA THR A 99 13.21 -4.91 22.19
C THR A 99 13.57 -4.42 20.80
N CYS A 100 12.55 -4.19 19.98
CA CYS A 100 12.67 -3.65 18.62
C CYS A 100 12.30 -2.17 18.66
N ARG A 101 13.30 -1.29 18.48
CA ARG A 101 13.12 0.17 18.40
C ARG A 101 13.15 0.56 16.93
N SER A 102 12.12 1.23 16.42
CA SER A 102 12.20 1.90 15.12
C SER A 102 13.34 2.93 15.09
N LEU A 103 13.94 3.12 13.91
CA LEU A 103 14.64 4.36 13.62
C LEU A 103 13.62 5.50 13.74
N SER A 104 13.95 6.55 14.47
CA SER A 104 13.13 7.77 14.49
C SER A 104 12.98 8.29 13.06
N LYS A 105 11.88 8.97 12.76
CA LYS A 105 11.76 9.74 11.50
C LYS A 105 12.92 10.75 11.34
N ASP A 106 13.54 11.15 12.45
CA ASP A 106 14.69 12.06 12.49
C ASP A 106 16.00 11.42 11.99
N ALA A 107 16.12 10.10 11.96
CA ALA A 107 17.24 9.44 11.28
C ALA A 107 17.10 9.44 9.74
N ILE A 108 15.95 9.93 9.22
CA ILE A 108 15.63 10.01 7.79
C ILE A 108 15.34 11.47 7.39
N SER A 109 15.52 12.43 8.29
CA SER A 109 15.18 13.84 8.06
C SER A 109 16.36 14.78 8.37
N ALA A 110 16.97 15.26 7.29
CA ALA A 110 17.64 16.55 7.13
C ALA A 110 18.99 16.78 7.83
N ASN A 111 20.07 16.26 7.22
CA ASN A 111 21.22 17.07 6.77
C ASN A 111 22.35 16.23 6.14
N ASP A 112 22.03 15.14 5.45
CA ASP A 112 22.97 14.64 4.44
C ASP A 112 22.74 15.42 3.15
N PRO A 113 23.74 16.16 2.63
CA PRO A 113 23.64 16.71 1.30
C PRO A 113 23.32 15.55 0.36
N VAL A 114 22.43 15.78 -0.60
CA VAL A 114 22.13 14.84 -1.68
C VAL A 114 23.43 14.55 -2.42
N SER A 115 24.20 13.60 -1.90
CA SER A 115 25.41 13.09 -2.53
C SER A 115 24.96 12.09 -3.56
N SER A 116 25.08 12.51 -4.80
CA SER A 116 25.00 11.73 -6.03
C SER A 116 25.78 10.41 -5.94
N ASN A 117 25.18 9.33 -5.43
CA ASN A 117 25.56 7.95 -5.80
C ASN A 117 24.54 6.87 -5.37
N THR A 118 23.25 7.07 -5.69
CA THR A 118 22.20 6.05 -5.53
C THR A 118 22.50 4.75 -6.30
N LYS A 119 23.28 4.80 -7.37
CA LYS A 119 23.73 3.63 -8.15
C LYS A 119 24.60 2.67 -7.31
N LYS A 120 25.52 3.20 -6.51
CA LYS A 120 26.51 2.41 -5.75
C LYS A 120 25.89 1.67 -4.56
N VAL A 121 24.92 2.29 -3.88
CA VAL A 121 24.16 1.67 -2.79
C VAL A 121 23.23 0.58 -3.32
N ARG A 122 22.67 0.76 -4.52
CA ARG A 122 21.80 -0.23 -5.15
C ARG A 122 22.55 -1.48 -5.62
N GLU A 123 23.70 -1.28 -6.27
CA GLU A 123 24.61 -2.37 -6.70
C GLU A 123 25.13 -3.22 -5.52
N GLU A 124 25.32 -2.61 -4.33
CA GLU A 124 25.69 -3.33 -3.10
C GLU A 124 24.54 -4.15 -2.51
N TRP A 125 23.30 -3.65 -2.56
CA TRP A 125 22.12 -4.38 -2.06
C TRP A 125 21.81 -5.63 -2.90
N GLU A 126 21.93 -5.51 -4.22
CA GLU A 126 21.55 -6.53 -5.20
C GLU A 126 22.51 -7.73 -5.22
N ARG A 127 23.83 -7.51 -5.06
CA ARG A 127 24.83 -8.59 -4.96
C ARG A 127 24.83 -9.34 -3.62
N GLU A 128 24.21 -8.79 -2.58
CA GLU A 128 24.24 -9.36 -1.23
C GLU A 128 23.01 -10.19 -0.85
N LEU A 129 21.85 -9.99 -1.49
CA LEU A 129 20.57 -10.60 -1.10
C LEU A 129 20.57 -12.13 -1.23
N TYR A 130 21.00 -12.68 -2.38
CA TYR A 130 21.01 -14.13 -2.60
C TYR A 130 21.94 -14.88 -1.62
N PRO A 131 23.22 -14.49 -1.44
CA PRO A 131 24.09 -15.12 -0.45
C PRO A 131 23.62 -14.93 1.00
N LYS A 132 22.94 -13.82 1.33
CA LYS A 132 22.39 -13.58 2.68
C LYS A 132 21.15 -14.44 2.95
N TYR A 133 20.24 -14.56 2.00
CA TYR A 133 19.06 -15.42 2.06
C TYR A 133 19.45 -16.88 2.23
N GLU A 134 20.34 -17.39 1.37
CA GLU A 134 20.78 -18.79 1.42
C GLU A 134 21.47 -19.11 2.76
N LYS A 135 22.34 -18.21 3.23
CA LYS A 135 22.96 -18.35 4.56
C LYS A 135 21.94 -18.32 5.67
N PHE A 136 20.91 -17.48 5.59
CA PHE A 136 19.87 -17.36 6.61
C PHE A 136 19.01 -18.63 6.70
N ILE A 137 18.43 -19.11 5.58
CA ILE A 137 17.57 -20.29 5.61
C ILE A 137 18.36 -21.55 5.99
N ASN A 138 19.54 -21.74 5.40
CA ASN A 138 20.39 -22.87 5.77
C ASN A 138 20.78 -22.79 7.25
N ALA A 139 21.14 -21.61 7.76
CA ALA A 139 21.41 -21.43 9.19
C ALA A 139 20.18 -21.72 10.06
N PHE A 140 18.99 -21.29 9.64
CA PHE A 140 17.75 -21.54 10.36
C PHE A 140 17.52 -23.04 10.56
N PHE A 141 17.53 -23.85 9.49
CA PHE A 141 17.31 -25.30 9.59
C PHE A 141 18.49 -26.06 10.24
N LEU A 142 19.74 -25.61 10.02
CA LEU A 142 20.94 -26.22 10.62
C LEU A 142 21.00 -26.01 12.14
N PHE A 143 20.65 -24.81 12.63
CA PHE A 143 20.81 -24.45 14.04
C PHE A 143 19.52 -24.61 14.86
N PHE A 144 18.41 -25.05 14.26
CA PHE A 144 17.18 -25.31 14.99
C PHE A 144 17.38 -26.46 16.00
N PRO A 145 17.24 -26.27 17.32
CA PRO A 145 17.53 -27.32 18.31
C PRO A 145 16.54 -28.49 18.21
N GLU A 146 16.96 -29.71 18.58
CA GLU A 146 16.03 -30.85 18.72
C GLU A 146 15.06 -30.65 19.89
N ARG A 147 15.54 -30.02 20.97
CA ARG A 147 14.74 -29.65 22.15
C ARG A 147 15.06 -28.22 22.55
N LEU A 148 14.13 -27.32 22.30
CA LEU A 148 14.14 -25.93 22.76
C LEU A 148 13.05 -25.76 23.82
N MET A 149 13.40 -25.23 24.98
CA MET A 149 12.41 -24.75 25.94
C MET A 149 12.62 -23.29 26.25
N ILE A 150 11.60 -22.46 26.08
CA ILE A 150 11.62 -21.06 26.52
C ILE A 150 10.47 -20.85 27.50
N ARG A 151 10.79 -20.46 28.73
CA ARG A 151 9.83 -20.26 29.83
C ARG A 151 9.18 -18.88 29.84
N GLU A 152 9.79 -17.90 29.20
CA GLU A 152 9.19 -16.58 29.06
C GLU A 152 9.79 -15.94 27.81
N VAL A 153 8.93 -15.59 26.86
CA VAL A 153 9.29 -14.73 25.73
C VAL A 153 8.57 -13.41 25.92
N LYS A 154 9.28 -12.30 25.72
CA LYS A 154 8.70 -10.97 25.68
C LYS A 154 9.31 -10.17 24.55
N ILE A 155 8.55 -9.86 23.51
CA ILE A 155 8.96 -8.99 22.41
C ILE A 155 8.28 -7.63 22.63
N ARG A 156 9.04 -6.53 22.62
CA ARG A 156 8.53 -5.17 22.80
C ARG A 156 8.82 -4.34 21.56
N PHE A 157 7.82 -3.58 21.13
CA PHE A 157 7.95 -2.54 20.11
C PHE A 157 7.57 -1.20 20.76
N PRO A 158 8.50 -0.51 21.43
CA PRO A 158 8.16 0.64 22.28
C PRO A 158 7.47 1.79 21.53
N GLN A 159 7.87 2.09 20.29
CA GLN A 159 7.21 3.15 19.50
C GLN A 159 5.78 2.80 19.09
N LEU A 160 5.48 1.51 18.99
CA LEU A 160 4.14 1.02 18.69
C LEU A 160 3.39 0.66 19.96
N GLU A 161 3.97 0.79 21.17
CA GLU A 161 3.35 0.33 22.43
C GLU A 161 2.86 -1.14 22.40
N ILE A 162 3.43 -1.98 21.51
CA ILE A 162 3.10 -3.40 21.39
C ILE A 162 4.04 -4.21 22.27
N VAL A 163 3.48 -5.13 23.05
CA VAL A 163 4.22 -6.19 23.72
C VAL A 163 3.63 -7.53 23.32
N VAL A 164 4.45 -8.47 22.87
CA VAL A 164 4.09 -9.87 22.67
C VAL A 164 4.74 -10.68 23.79
N ALA A 165 3.97 -11.36 24.62
CA ALA A 165 4.48 -12.15 25.74
C ALA A 165 3.97 -13.60 25.66
N GLY A 166 4.73 -14.57 26.17
CA GLY A 166 4.29 -15.96 26.22
C GLY A 166 5.09 -16.79 27.23
N SER A 167 4.47 -17.84 27.77
CA SER A 167 4.95 -18.51 29.00
C SER A 167 5.57 -19.88 28.80
N ILE A 168 5.25 -20.60 27.72
CA ILE A 168 5.82 -21.94 27.50
C ILE A 168 5.96 -22.19 26.01
N LEU A 169 7.20 -22.16 25.52
CA LEU A 169 7.58 -22.77 24.25
C LEU A 169 8.22 -24.11 24.56
N SER A 170 7.48 -25.21 24.45
CA SER A 170 8.06 -26.55 24.51
C SER A 170 8.25 -27.10 23.10
N VAL A 171 9.50 -27.39 22.72
CA VAL A 171 9.81 -28.10 21.48
C VAL A 171 10.08 -29.56 21.79
N SER A 172 9.18 -30.41 21.33
CA SER A 172 9.35 -31.86 21.30
C SER A 172 8.94 -32.36 19.92
N ASN A 173 9.77 -33.22 19.30
CA ASN A 173 9.49 -33.81 17.99
C ASN A 173 9.19 -32.77 16.90
N ASN A 174 10.00 -31.71 16.82
CA ASN A 174 9.88 -30.64 15.83
C ASN A 174 8.59 -29.78 15.89
N LEU A 175 7.74 -30.00 16.89
CA LEU A 175 6.56 -29.18 17.13
C LEU A 175 6.84 -28.20 18.28
N ILE A 176 6.59 -26.92 18.01
CA ILE A 176 6.58 -25.83 18.98
C ILE A 176 5.11 -25.52 19.26
N LYS A 177 4.71 -25.46 20.53
CA LYS A 177 3.44 -24.85 20.94
C LYS A 177 3.72 -23.67 21.83
N ALA A 178 2.99 -22.58 21.66
CA ALA A 178 3.15 -21.34 22.39
C ALA A 178 1.79 -20.69 22.63
N ASP A 179 1.50 -20.37 23.88
CA ASP A 179 0.45 -19.40 24.21
C ASP A 179 1.08 -18.02 24.18
N LEU A 180 0.67 -17.19 23.22
CA LEU A 180 1.12 -15.82 23.09
C LEU A 180 -0.01 -14.86 23.44
N GLU A 181 0.34 -13.81 24.16
CA GLU A 181 -0.53 -12.68 24.45
C GLU A 181 0.09 -11.43 23.82
N THR A 182 -0.67 -10.69 23.03
CA THR A 182 -0.27 -9.35 22.59
C THR A 182 -0.99 -8.32 23.42
N SER A 183 -0.26 -7.33 23.93
CA SER A 183 -0.84 -6.18 24.63
C SER A 183 -0.52 -4.88 23.92
N PHE A 184 -1.54 -4.06 23.66
CA PHE A 184 -1.41 -2.70 23.13
C PHE A 184 -2.37 -1.78 23.90
N LYS A 185 -1.88 -0.65 24.45
CA LYS A 185 -2.69 0.32 25.23
C LYS A 185 -3.71 -0.29 26.20
N LYS A 186 -3.35 -1.38 26.89
CA LYS A 186 -4.14 -2.17 27.86
C LYS A 186 -5.13 -3.20 27.29
N ASN A 187 -5.31 -3.29 25.98
CA ASN A 187 -6.04 -4.42 25.36
C ASN A 187 -5.11 -5.62 25.24
N ILE A 188 -5.61 -6.81 25.59
CA ILE A 188 -4.85 -8.07 25.55
C ILE A 188 -5.56 -9.02 24.60
N ASN A 189 -4.86 -9.47 23.56
CA ASN A 189 -5.31 -10.51 22.66
C ASN A 189 -4.51 -11.78 22.91
N LYS A 190 -5.18 -12.93 22.90
CA LYS A 190 -4.55 -14.24 23.10
C LYS A 190 -4.51 -15.00 21.79
N TYR A 191 -3.39 -15.65 21.55
CA TYR A 191 -3.11 -16.45 20.36
C TYR A 191 -2.54 -17.79 20.79
N LEU A 192 -3.11 -18.86 20.27
CA LEU A 192 -2.49 -20.18 20.31
C LEU A 192 -1.63 -20.32 19.06
N VAL A 193 -0.32 -20.44 19.23
CA VAL A 193 0.63 -20.58 18.12
C VAL A 193 1.25 -21.97 18.14
N GLU A 194 1.09 -22.69 17.05
CA GLU A 194 1.78 -23.94 16.80
C GLU A 194 2.74 -23.78 15.62
N VAL A 195 3.97 -24.26 15.75
CA VAL A 195 4.97 -24.24 14.68
C VAL A 195 5.55 -25.64 14.53
N ALA A 196 5.35 -26.27 13.39
CA ALA A 196 6.00 -27.54 13.05
C ALA A 196 7.16 -27.28 12.09
N VAL A 197 8.35 -27.82 12.38
CA VAL A 197 9.57 -27.62 11.58
C VAL A 197 10.13 -28.95 11.08
N ASN A 198 9.94 -29.28 9.80
CA ASN A 198 10.57 -30.47 9.23
C ASN A 198 11.95 -30.12 8.65
N LYS A 199 13.02 -30.60 9.30
CA LYS A 199 14.39 -30.36 8.86
C LYS A 199 14.77 -31.12 7.58
N SER A 200 14.27 -32.34 7.36
CA SER A 200 14.63 -33.14 6.18
C SER A 200 14.00 -32.57 4.92
N GLU A 201 12.78 -32.07 5.03
CA GLU A 201 12.03 -31.45 3.93
C GLU A 201 12.25 -29.94 3.83
N LYS A 202 13.02 -29.34 4.75
CA LYS A 202 13.18 -27.88 4.88
C LYS A 202 11.84 -27.14 4.83
N SER A 203 10.88 -27.63 5.62
CA SER A 203 9.54 -27.05 5.70
C SER A 203 9.22 -26.53 7.09
N VAL A 204 8.39 -25.49 7.13
CA VAL A 204 7.85 -24.88 8.35
C VAL A 204 6.36 -24.70 8.14
N ILE A 205 5.56 -25.13 9.11
CA ILE A 205 4.13 -24.86 9.18
C ILE A 205 3.89 -24.07 10.46
N VAL A 206 3.16 -22.98 10.37
CA VAL A 206 2.78 -22.09 11.47
C VAL A 206 1.26 -22.00 11.47
N THR A 207 0.65 -22.38 12.59
CA THR A 207 -0.78 -22.24 12.85
C THR A 207 -0.95 -21.24 13.98
N ILE A 208 -1.83 -20.26 13.79
CA ILE A 208 -2.16 -19.24 14.77
C ILE A 208 -3.68 -19.20 14.88
N ASP A 209 -4.19 -19.55 16.05
CA ASP A 209 -5.61 -19.41 16.38
C ASP A 209 -5.80 -18.22 17.31
N SER A 210 -6.86 -17.45 17.10
CA SER A 210 -7.16 -16.26 17.91
C SER A 210 -8.59 -16.27 18.42
N ASN A 211 -8.83 -15.66 19.58
CA ASN A 211 -10.15 -15.61 20.21
C ASN A 211 -11.04 -14.45 19.70
N ASP A 212 -11.00 -14.15 18.40
CA ASP A 212 -11.86 -13.16 17.71
C ASP A 212 -11.88 -11.73 18.25
N LEU A 213 -10.87 -11.32 19.03
CA LEU A 213 -10.76 -9.93 19.47
C LEU A 213 -9.97 -9.11 18.44
N PRO A 214 -10.51 -8.00 17.92
CA PRO A 214 -9.76 -7.13 17.03
C PRO A 214 -8.48 -6.67 17.70
N VAL A 215 -7.37 -6.71 16.96
CA VAL A 215 -6.14 -5.98 17.28
C VAL A 215 -6.46 -4.49 17.15
N SER A 216 -7.25 -4.00 18.09
CA SER A 216 -7.69 -2.63 18.18
C SER A 216 -6.47 -1.78 18.49
N ASN A 217 -6.25 -0.78 17.63
CA ASN A 217 -5.18 0.22 17.65
C ASN A 217 -3.83 -0.12 16.98
N CYS A 218 -3.82 -1.02 15.99
CA CYS A 218 -2.86 -0.93 14.88
C CYS A 218 -3.25 0.24 13.94
N PRO A 219 -2.38 0.83 13.09
CA PRO A 219 -2.82 1.78 12.06
C PRO A 219 -3.98 1.27 11.20
N ALA A 220 -4.08 -0.05 11.01
CA ALA A 220 -5.25 -0.76 10.49
C ALA A 220 -5.60 -1.92 11.44
N PRO A 221 -6.56 -1.74 12.37
CA PRO A 221 -7.04 -2.82 13.23
C PRO A 221 -7.56 -4.01 12.41
N PHE A 222 -7.22 -5.22 12.84
CA PHE A 222 -7.69 -6.45 12.20
C PHE A 222 -7.92 -7.59 13.21
N SER A 223 -8.75 -8.58 12.86
CA SER A 223 -8.92 -9.86 13.56
C SER A 223 -9.01 -11.00 12.55
N PHE A 224 -8.83 -12.24 13.02
CA PHE A 224 -9.00 -13.48 12.26
C PHE A 224 -9.23 -14.64 13.25
N THR A 225 -9.93 -15.69 12.84
CA THR A 225 -10.14 -16.90 13.68
C THR A 225 -8.93 -17.82 13.60
N HIS A 226 -8.53 -18.14 12.36
CA HIS A 226 -7.45 -19.08 12.04
C HIS A 226 -6.50 -18.49 11.02
N LEU A 227 -5.20 -18.62 11.25
CA LEU A 227 -4.15 -18.31 10.27
C LEU A 227 -3.20 -19.50 10.17
N ASN A 228 -3.11 -20.07 8.98
CA ASN A 228 -2.14 -21.10 8.65
C ASN A 228 -1.16 -20.57 7.62
N PHE A 229 0.13 -20.62 7.92
CA PHE A 229 1.19 -20.28 7.01
C PHE A 229 2.13 -21.47 6.89
N SER A 230 2.42 -21.91 5.67
CA SER A 230 3.44 -22.92 5.43
C SER A 230 4.47 -22.43 4.42
N PHE A 231 5.68 -22.94 4.57
CA PHE A 231 6.81 -22.66 3.72
C PHE A 231 7.59 -23.96 3.51
N THR A 232 7.95 -24.26 2.27
CA THR A 232 8.80 -25.39 1.91
C THR A 232 9.83 -24.95 0.90
N GLN A 233 11.11 -25.28 1.15
CA GLN A 233 12.18 -25.04 0.18
C GLN A 233 12.54 -26.33 -0.55
N ASN A 234 12.41 -26.30 -1.87
CA ASN A 234 12.92 -27.35 -2.75
C ASN A 234 14.20 -26.87 -3.44
N ASP A 235 15.30 -27.57 -3.19
CA ASP A 235 16.54 -27.35 -3.93
C ASP A 235 16.47 -28.18 -5.22
N THR A 236 16.21 -27.53 -6.37
CA THR A 236 16.13 -28.20 -7.67
C THR A 236 17.48 -28.31 -8.37
N ASP A 237 18.44 -27.40 -8.12
CA ASP A 237 19.82 -27.43 -8.63
C ASP A 237 20.79 -26.52 -7.83
N GLN A 238 22.13 -26.67 -7.99
CA GLN A 238 23.14 -25.86 -7.25
C GLN A 238 23.00 -24.32 -7.40
N LYS A 239 22.34 -23.84 -8.46
CA LYS A 239 22.17 -22.41 -8.76
C LYS A 239 20.72 -21.92 -8.69
N ARG A 240 19.74 -22.82 -8.57
CA ARG A 240 18.32 -22.50 -8.61
C ARG A 240 17.63 -23.07 -7.39
N LYS A 241 16.96 -22.19 -6.64
CA LYS A 241 16.18 -22.57 -5.47
C LYS A 241 14.73 -22.19 -5.69
N ALA A 242 13.84 -23.09 -5.30
CA ALA A 242 12.41 -22.88 -5.33
C ALA A 242 11.87 -22.83 -3.90
N ILE A 243 11.03 -21.85 -3.63
CA ILE A 243 10.24 -21.75 -2.41
C ILE A 243 8.79 -21.91 -2.80
N ARG A 244 8.08 -22.72 -2.02
CA ARG A 244 6.62 -22.77 -2.02
C ARG A 244 6.15 -22.21 -0.68
N GLY A 245 5.29 -21.22 -0.70
CA GLY A 245 4.61 -20.69 0.47
C GLY A 245 3.10 -20.82 0.31
N GLU A 246 2.40 -21.26 1.34
CA GLU A 246 0.94 -21.25 1.39
C GLU A 246 0.51 -20.41 2.60
N CYS A 247 -0.52 -19.60 2.44
CA CYS A 247 -1.15 -18.87 3.54
C CYS A 247 -2.67 -19.04 3.43
N ARG A 248 -3.32 -19.40 4.53
CA ARG A 248 -4.77 -19.44 4.66
C ARG A 248 -5.18 -18.64 5.90
N ILE A 249 -6.18 -17.78 5.76
CA ILE A 249 -6.75 -16.98 6.83
C ILE A 249 -8.27 -17.14 6.79
N THR A 250 -8.87 -17.37 7.96
CA THR A 250 -10.33 -17.51 8.12
C THR A 250 -10.87 -16.34 8.95
N ASP A 251 -12.02 -15.81 8.54
CA ASP A 251 -12.73 -14.69 9.15
C ASP A 251 -11.86 -13.44 9.38
N LEU A 252 -11.06 -13.09 8.37
CA LEU A 252 -10.26 -11.87 8.40
C LEU A 252 -11.17 -10.65 8.36
N CYS A 253 -11.14 -9.86 9.43
CA CYS A 253 -11.83 -8.59 9.52
C CYS A 253 -10.80 -7.47 9.56
N ILE A 254 -10.92 -6.46 8.70
CA ILE A 254 -10.04 -5.28 8.68
C ILE A 254 -10.90 -4.03 8.86
N HIS A 255 -10.62 -3.27 9.90
CA HIS A 255 -11.28 -2.01 10.17
C HIS A 255 -10.32 -0.86 9.87
N HIS A 256 -10.59 -0.06 8.83
CA HIS A 256 -9.74 1.08 8.51
C HIS A 256 -10.53 2.19 7.80
N PRO A 257 -10.50 3.45 8.25
CA PRO A 257 -11.27 4.54 7.64
C PRO A 257 -10.99 4.76 6.15
N ALA A 258 -9.76 4.50 5.69
CA ALA A 258 -9.46 4.58 4.26
C ALA A 258 -10.04 3.42 3.43
N ILE A 259 -10.45 2.31 4.05
CA ILE A 259 -11.16 1.22 3.36
C ILE A 259 -12.65 1.57 3.26
N GLY A 260 -13.27 1.89 4.39
CA GLY A 260 -14.67 2.28 4.52
C GLY A 260 -15.08 2.49 5.98
N ALA A 261 -16.29 3.01 6.20
CA ALA A 261 -16.86 3.14 7.54
C ALA A 261 -17.21 1.77 8.16
N THR A 262 -17.60 0.82 7.32
CA THR A 262 -17.83 -0.58 7.71
C THR A 262 -16.55 -1.40 7.54
N PRO A 263 -16.27 -2.37 8.44
CA PRO A 263 -15.13 -3.27 8.29
C PRO A 263 -15.17 -4.11 7.00
N LEU A 264 -13.99 -4.40 6.45
CA LEU A 264 -13.81 -5.38 5.38
C LEU A 264 -13.78 -6.78 5.97
N LEU A 265 -14.77 -7.59 5.61
CA LEU A 265 -14.86 -9.00 6.00
C LEU A 265 -14.42 -9.88 4.84
N ILE A 266 -13.46 -10.77 5.12
CA ILE A 266 -12.97 -11.81 4.23
C ILE A 266 -13.07 -13.13 5.00
N ASN A 267 -14.12 -13.90 4.71
CA ASN A 267 -14.41 -15.15 5.41
C ASN A 267 -13.33 -16.19 5.15
N ASN A 268 -12.85 -16.27 3.90
CA ASN A 268 -11.75 -17.16 3.51
C ASN A 268 -10.76 -16.40 2.64
N PHE A 269 -9.49 -16.44 3.02
CA PHE A 269 -8.39 -15.97 2.20
C PHE A 269 -7.40 -17.10 2.07
N ASP A 270 -7.08 -17.51 0.84
CA ASP A 270 -6.00 -18.44 0.58
C ASP A 270 -5.08 -17.88 -0.51
N VAL A 271 -3.79 -18.13 -0.35
CA VAL A 271 -2.79 -17.77 -1.33
C VAL A 271 -1.65 -18.77 -1.32
N GLU A 272 -1.28 -19.20 -2.50
CA GLU A 272 -0.12 -20.02 -2.78
C GLU A 272 0.88 -19.21 -3.61
N VAL A 273 2.14 -19.23 -3.17
CA VAL A 273 3.22 -18.44 -3.76
C VAL A 273 4.37 -19.36 -4.11
N HIS A 274 4.70 -19.41 -5.39
CA HIS A 274 5.84 -20.14 -5.92
C HIS A 274 6.92 -19.14 -6.31
N ILE A 275 8.08 -19.25 -5.69
CA ILE A 275 9.16 -18.29 -5.86
C ILE A 275 10.43 -19.01 -6.30
N ASN A 276 10.96 -18.62 -7.45
CA ASN A 276 12.22 -19.07 -7.98
C ASN A 276 13.28 -17.98 -7.83
N PHE A 277 14.47 -18.39 -7.36
CA PHE A 277 15.60 -17.51 -7.13
C PHE A 277 16.79 -17.94 -7.97
N THR A 278 17.50 -16.94 -8.50
CA THR A 278 18.86 -17.07 -9.04
C THR A 278 19.74 -15.99 -8.41
N PRO A 279 21.08 -16.01 -8.61
CA PRO A 279 21.95 -14.96 -8.11
C PRO A 279 21.63 -13.54 -8.63
N THR A 280 20.91 -13.42 -9.75
CA THR A 280 20.62 -12.14 -10.41
C THR A 280 19.13 -11.90 -10.67
N SER A 281 18.24 -12.79 -10.18
CA SER A 281 16.81 -12.62 -10.39
C SER A 281 15.98 -13.30 -9.32
N PHE A 282 14.80 -12.73 -9.11
CA PHE A 282 13.75 -13.23 -8.25
C PHE A 282 12.45 -13.28 -9.04
N VAL A 283 11.79 -14.44 -9.09
CA VAL A 283 10.56 -14.63 -9.87
C VAL A 283 9.52 -15.36 -9.03
N VAL A 284 8.47 -14.66 -8.65
CA VAL A 284 7.18 -15.25 -8.31
C VAL A 284 6.55 -15.74 -9.61
N THR A 285 6.31 -17.04 -9.71
CA THR A 285 5.89 -17.68 -10.95
C THR A 285 4.40 -17.47 -11.22
N LYS A 286 3.97 -17.74 -12.45
CA LYS A 286 2.57 -17.54 -12.90
C LYS A 286 1.56 -18.46 -12.21
N GLU A 287 2.03 -19.53 -11.59
CA GLU A 287 1.24 -20.47 -10.81
C GLU A 287 0.85 -19.89 -9.43
N SER A 288 1.44 -18.75 -9.03
CA SER A 288 1.10 -18.10 -7.77
C SER A 288 -0.26 -17.40 -7.86
N GLY A 289 -1.08 -17.59 -6.83
CA GLY A 289 -2.48 -17.15 -6.83
C GLY A 289 -3.23 -17.75 -5.65
N GLY A 290 -4.54 -17.60 -5.65
CA GLY A 290 -5.41 -18.12 -4.61
C GLY A 290 -6.80 -17.52 -4.71
N ASN A 291 -7.52 -17.50 -3.59
CA ASN A 291 -8.89 -17.00 -3.55
C ASN A 291 -9.09 -15.98 -2.43
N ILE A 292 -9.92 -14.99 -2.73
CA ILE A 292 -10.54 -14.13 -1.72
C ILE A 292 -12.02 -14.49 -1.70
N ASN A 293 -12.48 -15.08 -0.61
CA ASN A 293 -13.74 -15.79 -0.51
C ASN A 293 -13.88 -16.84 -1.63
N GLN A 294 -14.66 -16.55 -2.67
CA GLN A 294 -14.84 -17.43 -3.84
C GLN A 294 -14.27 -16.83 -5.13
N ILE A 295 -13.52 -15.73 -5.03
CA ILE A 295 -13.01 -14.98 -6.17
C ILE A 295 -11.55 -15.38 -6.42
N PRO A 296 -11.27 -16.08 -7.53
CA PRO A 296 -9.92 -16.50 -7.85
C PRO A 296 -9.07 -15.33 -8.36
N PHE A 297 -7.81 -15.29 -7.93
CA PHE A 297 -6.80 -14.37 -8.44
C PHE A 297 -5.46 -15.08 -8.67
N ALA A 298 -4.69 -14.58 -9.62
CA ALA A 298 -3.32 -15.00 -9.84
C ALA A 298 -2.40 -13.79 -9.98
N PHE A 299 -1.13 -13.96 -9.62
CA PHE A 299 -0.16 -12.90 -9.74
C PHE A 299 1.22 -13.45 -10.09
N GLN A 300 1.96 -12.63 -10.80
CA GLN A 300 3.34 -12.87 -11.14
C GLN A 300 4.14 -11.62 -10.79
N PHE A 301 5.31 -11.84 -10.21
CA PHE A 301 6.24 -10.78 -9.91
C PHE A 301 7.63 -11.23 -10.31
N SER A 302 8.36 -10.41 -11.07
CA SER A 302 9.74 -10.71 -11.37
C SER A 302 10.59 -9.46 -11.27
N HIS A 303 11.75 -9.60 -10.64
CA HIS A 303 12.80 -8.59 -10.63
C HIS A 303 14.05 -9.22 -11.23
N ASP A 304 14.57 -8.59 -12.27
CA ASP A 304 15.84 -8.94 -12.89
C ASP A 304 16.86 -7.85 -12.55
N THR A 305 17.83 -8.18 -11.71
CA THR A 305 18.93 -7.28 -11.30
C THR A 305 20.11 -7.34 -12.27
N GLY A 306 19.94 -7.92 -13.47
CA GLY A 306 20.90 -7.85 -14.57
C GLY A 306 21.03 -6.45 -15.17
N GLU A 307 21.52 -6.34 -16.40
CA GLU A 307 21.88 -5.04 -17.02
C GLU A 307 20.77 -3.99 -17.08
N LYS A 308 19.50 -4.40 -16.99
CA LYS A 308 18.36 -3.52 -17.23
C LYS A 308 17.51 -3.19 -15.98
N ASP A 309 17.78 -3.79 -14.82
CA ASP A 309 17.09 -3.55 -13.53
C ASP A 309 15.58 -3.29 -13.70
N PHE A 310 14.83 -4.29 -14.16
CA PHE A 310 13.39 -4.17 -14.41
C PHE A 310 12.58 -4.93 -13.37
N LEU A 311 11.52 -4.27 -12.88
CA LEU A 311 10.48 -4.89 -12.08
C LEU A 311 9.24 -5.09 -12.93
N ARG A 312 8.71 -6.31 -12.94
CA ARG A 312 7.49 -6.69 -13.65
C ARG A 312 6.49 -7.25 -12.65
N LEU A 313 5.29 -6.70 -12.67
CA LEU A 313 4.14 -7.14 -11.92
C LEU A 313 3.02 -7.45 -12.91
N VAL A 314 2.49 -8.67 -12.84
CA VAL A 314 1.28 -9.07 -13.55
C VAL A 314 0.29 -9.54 -12.52
N PHE A 315 -0.92 -9.03 -12.58
CA PHE A 315 -2.02 -9.46 -11.73
C PHE A 315 -3.21 -9.78 -12.61
N HIS A 316 -3.88 -10.88 -12.30
CA HIS A 316 -5.05 -11.36 -13.01
C HIS A 316 -6.11 -11.74 -11.97
N VAL A 317 -7.33 -11.30 -12.20
CA VAL A 317 -8.50 -11.71 -11.42
C VAL A 317 -9.64 -11.98 -12.38
N GLU A 318 -10.39 -13.04 -12.13
CA GLU A 318 -11.67 -13.30 -12.78
C GLU A 318 -12.79 -13.02 -11.79
N ILE A 319 -13.65 -12.09 -12.16
CA ILE A 319 -14.68 -11.53 -11.29
C ILE A 319 -16.04 -11.96 -11.84
N ASP A 320 -16.66 -12.94 -11.21
CA ASP A 320 -18.11 -13.07 -11.26
C ASP A 320 -18.73 -11.95 -10.41
N VAL A 321 -19.60 -11.14 -11.01
CA VAL A 321 -20.15 -9.94 -10.38
C VAL A 321 -21.12 -10.28 -9.25
N GLU A 322 -21.86 -11.39 -9.33
CA GLU A 322 -22.73 -11.86 -8.25
C GLU A 322 -21.91 -12.34 -7.05
N LEU A 323 -20.88 -13.15 -7.32
CA LEU A 323 -19.95 -13.61 -6.28
C LEU A 323 -19.21 -12.43 -5.64
N PHE A 324 -18.83 -11.41 -6.41
CA PHE A 324 -18.20 -10.20 -5.90
C PHE A 324 -19.11 -9.44 -4.92
N LYS A 325 -20.37 -9.21 -5.29
CA LYS A 325 -21.35 -8.53 -4.43
C LYS A 325 -21.58 -9.29 -3.13
N ASN A 326 -21.68 -10.61 -3.19
CA ASN A 326 -21.88 -11.46 -2.02
C ASN A 326 -20.63 -11.54 -1.14
N SER A 327 -19.44 -11.49 -1.75
CA SER A 327 -18.15 -11.53 -1.05
C SER A 327 -17.86 -10.23 -0.29
N PHE A 328 -18.41 -9.10 -0.72
CA PHE A 328 -18.13 -7.79 -0.14
C PHE A 328 -19.42 -6.99 0.08
N PRO A 329 -20.25 -7.36 1.06
CA PRO A 329 -21.53 -6.70 1.32
C PRO A 329 -21.38 -5.24 1.77
N ALA A 330 -20.17 -4.82 2.16
CA ALA A 330 -19.81 -3.46 2.51
C ALA A 330 -19.77 -2.48 1.30
N PHE A 331 -19.94 -2.96 0.06
CA PHE A 331 -20.29 -2.09 -1.06
C PHE A 331 -21.78 -1.70 -0.92
N HIS A 332 -22.02 -0.44 -0.51
CA HIS A 332 -23.35 0.03 -0.08
C HIS A 332 -24.16 0.62 -1.23
N ASN A 333 -23.56 0.88 -2.39
CA ASN A 333 -24.27 1.50 -3.48
C ASN A 333 -25.42 0.58 -3.97
N LYS A 334 -26.65 1.01 -3.70
CA LYS A 334 -27.89 0.28 -3.99
C LYS A 334 -27.99 -0.12 -5.47
N ALA A 335 -27.47 0.74 -6.33
CA ALA A 335 -27.49 0.56 -7.77
C ALA A 335 -26.59 -0.57 -8.26
N ILE A 336 -25.37 -0.68 -7.75
CA ILE A 336 -24.49 -1.82 -8.05
C ILE A 336 -25.11 -3.12 -7.50
N ARG A 337 -25.77 -3.06 -6.33
CA ARG A 337 -26.39 -4.25 -5.73
C ARG A 337 -27.65 -4.73 -6.44
N SER A 338 -28.41 -3.83 -7.07
CA SER A 338 -29.69 -4.17 -7.70
C SER A 338 -29.55 -4.79 -9.07
N ILE A 339 -28.45 -4.51 -9.78
CA ILE A 339 -28.15 -5.10 -11.07
C ILE A 339 -27.87 -6.60 -10.87
N THR A 340 -28.52 -7.45 -11.65
CA THR A 340 -28.20 -8.89 -11.72
C THR A 340 -27.49 -9.20 -13.02
N THR A 341 -26.45 -10.04 -12.93
CA THR A 341 -25.59 -10.37 -14.07
C THR A 341 -25.39 -11.88 -14.23
N GLU A 342 -25.04 -12.30 -15.44
CA GLU A 342 -24.49 -13.62 -15.75
C GLU A 342 -23.17 -13.44 -16.51
N GLY A 343 -22.22 -14.36 -16.33
CA GLY A 343 -20.88 -14.29 -16.92
C GLY A 343 -19.84 -13.64 -16.00
N THR A 344 -18.61 -13.50 -16.49
CA THR A 344 -17.47 -13.03 -15.69
C THR A 344 -16.71 -11.87 -16.36
N LEU A 345 -16.00 -11.10 -15.53
CA LEU A 345 -15.06 -10.06 -15.95
C LEU A 345 -13.63 -10.52 -15.68
N LEU A 346 -12.86 -10.70 -16.74
CA LEU A 346 -11.45 -10.97 -16.66
C LEU A 346 -10.67 -9.66 -16.63
N VAL A 347 -10.08 -9.32 -15.48
CA VAL A 347 -9.24 -8.12 -15.32
C VAL A 347 -7.78 -8.54 -15.26
N ARG A 348 -6.98 -8.05 -16.22
CA ARG A 348 -5.55 -8.27 -16.29
C ARG A 348 -4.80 -6.95 -16.17
N PHE A 349 -4.03 -6.82 -15.10
CA PHE A 349 -3.14 -5.70 -14.83
C PHE A 349 -1.70 -6.09 -15.16
N ARG A 350 -0.97 -5.20 -15.84
CA ARG A 350 0.46 -5.36 -16.12
C ARG A 350 1.19 -4.05 -15.86
N LEU A 351 2.19 -4.11 -15.00
CA LEU A 351 3.12 -3.02 -14.74
C LEU A 351 4.55 -3.53 -14.94
N ILE A 352 5.29 -2.89 -15.82
CA ILE A 352 6.72 -3.09 -16.00
C ILE A 352 7.36 -1.73 -15.77
N PHE A 353 8.37 -1.64 -14.92
CA PHE A 353 9.08 -0.39 -14.73
C PHE A 353 10.56 -0.64 -14.51
N SER A 354 11.38 0.19 -15.13
CA SER A 354 12.81 0.23 -14.87
C SER A 354 13.02 0.89 -13.52
N MET A 355 13.75 0.17 -12.70
CA MET A 355 14.18 0.62 -11.40
C MET A 355 15.28 1.69 -11.57
N SER A 356 16.09 1.61 -12.63
CA SER A 356 17.17 2.56 -12.95
C SER A 356 16.70 3.86 -13.63
N ASP A 357 15.64 3.78 -14.43
CA ASP A 357 14.97 4.92 -15.07
C ASP A 357 13.45 4.80 -14.89
N PRO A 358 12.88 5.44 -13.84
CA PRO A 358 11.45 5.33 -13.57
C PRO A 358 10.54 5.88 -14.68
N LEU A 359 11.08 6.63 -15.65
CA LEU A 359 10.33 7.07 -16.82
C LEU A 359 10.16 5.94 -17.85
N GLN A 360 11.05 4.94 -17.86
CA GLN A 360 10.89 3.72 -18.65
C GLN A 360 9.95 2.74 -17.96
N HIS A 361 8.67 2.85 -18.29
CA HIS A 361 7.63 1.98 -17.77
C HIS A 361 6.62 1.60 -18.86
N PHE A 362 5.98 0.46 -18.66
CA PHE A 362 4.82 0.00 -19.41
C PHE A 362 3.72 -0.32 -18.41
N PHE A 363 2.55 0.25 -18.64
CA PHE A 363 1.37 0.01 -17.82
C PHE A 363 0.20 -0.32 -18.73
N ASP A 364 -0.53 -1.39 -18.38
CA ASP A 364 -1.68 -1.85 -19.11
C ASP A 364 -2.71 -2.46 -18.14
N ILE A 365 -3.98 -2.19 -18.39
CA ILE A 365 -5.11 -2.84 -17.76
C ILE A 365 -6.04 -3.26 -18.89
N ASN A 366 -6.22 -4.57 -19.03
CA ASN A 366 -7.16 -5.15 -19.98
C ASN A 366 -8.35 -5.72 -19.20
N ILE A 367 -9.56 -5.34 -19.60
CA ILE A 367 -10.82 -5.83 -19.03
C ILE A 367 -11.55 -6.55 -20.16
N LEU A 368 -11.64 -7.88 -20.06
CA LEU A 368 -12.33 -8.72 -21.04
C LEU A 368 -13.63 -9.23 -20.42
N LYS A 369 -14.73 -9.10 -21.16
CA LYS A 369 -16.04 -9.64 -20.79
C LYS A 369 -16.10 -11.08 -21.28
N ASN A 370 -16.41 -12.02 -20.39
CA ASN A 370 -16.62 -13.42 -20.72
C ASN A 370 -18.10 -13.74 -20.51
N ASP A 371 -18.87 -13.69 -21.60
CA ASP A 371 -20.33 -13.85 -21.62
C ASP A 371 -21.09 -12.96 -20.61
N LEU A 372 -20.48 -11.82 -20.22
CA LEU A 372 -21.08 -10.93 -19.23
C LEU A 372 -22.31 -10.20 -19.80
N ILE A 373 -23.47 -10.53 -19.27
CA ILE A 373 -24.76 -9.90 -19.59
C ILE A 373 -25.47 -9.42 -18.31
N ILE A 374 -26.20 -8.31 -18.41
CA ILE A 374 -27.10 -7.84 -17.35
C ILE A 374 -28.47 -8.48 -17.62
N LYS A 375 -29.02 -9.18 -16.61
CA LYS A 375 -30.35 -9.82 -16.69
C LYS A 375 -31.46 -8.88 -16.24
N ASP A 376 -31.23 -8.14 -15.17
CA ASP A 376 -32.16 -7.17 -14.61
C ASP A 376 -31.38 -5.99 -14.02
N TYR A 377 -31.89 -4.78 -14.19
CA TYR A 377 -31.33 -3.55 -13.66
C TYR A 377 -31.78 -3.30 -12.21
N GLY A 378 -32.82 -3.98 -11.73
CA GLY A 378 -33.33 -3.86 -10.37
C GLY A 378 -33.74 -2.42 -10.02
N GLY A 379 -34.24 -1.67 -11.01
CA GLY A 379 -34.60 -0.25 -10.89
C GLY A 379 -33.46 0.74 -11.10
N PHE A 380 -32.28 0.29 -11.51
CA PHE A 380 -31.14 1.14 -11.86
C PHE A 380 -30.81 1.11 -13.35
N ASP A 381 -31.75 1.62 -14.15
CA ASP A 381 -31.53 1.87 -15.58
C ASP A 381 -30.93 3.26 -15.76
N LEU A 382 -29.64 3.35 -16.11
CA LEU A 382 -28.97 4.63 -16.32
C LEU A 382 -29.28 5.28 -17.68
N SER A 383 -30.12 4.66 -18.52
CA SER A 383 -30.58 5.26 -19.77
C SER A 383 -31.32 6.60 -19.56
N TYR A 384 -31.85 6.85 -18.35
CA TYR A 384 -32.45 8.14 -18.03
C TYR A 384 -31.47 9.31 -18.14
N LEU A 385 -30.15 9.07 -18.05
CA LEU A 385 -29.13 10.11 -18.18
C LEU A 385 -29.17 10.76 -19.57
N ASP A 386 -29.65 10.08 -20.60
CA ASP A 386 -29.86 10.64 -21.95
C ASP A 386 -31.12 11.53 -22.05
N LYS A 387 -31.93 11.61 -20.99
CA LYS A 387 -33.16 12.41 -20.94
C LYS A 387 -33.07 13.47 -19.84
N PRO A 388 -33.98 14.46 -19.79
CA PRO A 388 -34.08 15.35 -18.65
C PRO A 388 -34.39 14.59 -17.35
N PHE A 389 -33.75 14.95 -16.25
CA PHE A 389 -33.94 14.32 -14.94
C PHE A 389 -33.70 15.28 -13.78
N VAL A 390 -34.19 14.93 -12.60
CA VAL A 390 -33.96 15.68 -11.36
C VAL A 390 -32.83 15.03 -10.58
N HIS A 391 -31.73 15.76 -10.39
CA HIS A 391 -30.62 15.37 -9.54
C HIS A 391 -30.82 15.91 -8.13
N LYS A 392 -30.89 15.01 -7.14
CA LYS A 392 -31.02 15.37 -5.72
C LYS A 392 -29.64 15.43 -5.08
N ILE A 393 -29.32 16.55 -4.46
CA ILE A 393 -28.05 16.76 -3.77
C ILE A 393 -28.23 16.50 -2.28
N TYR A 394 -27.33 15.68 -1.73
CA TYR A 394 -27.25 15.39 -0.32
C TYR A 394 -25.86 15.76 0.21
N LYS A 395 -25.80 16.27 1.43
CA LYS A 395 -24.55 16.49 2.17
C LYS A 395 -24.69 15.85 3.55
N ASP A 396 -23.77 14.93 3.86
CA ASP A 396 -23.80 14.16 5.11
C ASP A 396 -25.18 13.52 5.38
N HIS A 397 -25.78 12.94 4.33
CA HIS A 397 -27.13 12.33 4.31
C HIS A 397 -28.31 13.30 4.48
N VAL A 398 -28.06 14.61 4.58
CA VAL A 398 -29.10 15.64 4.62
C VAL A 398 -29.40 16.12 3.20
N PHE A 399 -30.68 16.12 2.83
CA PHE A 399 -31.13 16.69 1.56
C PHE A 399 -30.87 18.20 1.54
N LEU A 400 -30.19 18.68 0.50
CA LEU A 400 -29.90 20.10 0.31
C LEU A 400 -30.84 20.75 -0.70
N ARG A 401 -30.83 20.26 -1.95
CA ARG A 401 -31.62 20.82 -3.05
C ARG A 401 -31.73 19.85 -4.23
N GLU A 402 -32.55 20.25 -5.18
CA GLU A 402 -32.68 19.62 -6.49
C GLU A 402 -32.02 20.48 -7.58
N ILE A 403 -31.43 19.81 -8.58
CA ILE A 403 -30.97 20.38 -9.85
C ILE A 403 -31.76 19.69 -10.96
N ILE A 404 -32.41 20.47 -11.81
CA ILE A 404 -33.11 19.96 -12.98
C ILE A 404 -32.10 19.92 -14.13
N VAL A 405 -31.73 18.72 -14.57
CA VAL A 405 -30.78 18.49 -15.66
C VAL A 405 -31.57 18.31 -16.95
N GLY A 406 -31.23 19.07 -18.00
CA GLY A 406 -31.93 19.04 -19.28
C GLY A 406 -33.15 19.97 -19.40
N ASP A 407 -33.35 20.91 -18.46
CA ASP A 407 -34.35 21.97 -18.59
C ASP A 407 -33.68 23.35 -18.78
N PRO A 408 -33.75 23.95 -19.98
CA PRO A 408 -33.18 25.27 -20.27
C PRO A 408 -33.70 26.42 -19.39
N HIS A 409 -34.87 26.28 -18.76
CA HIS A 409 -35.46 27.31 -17.89
C HIS A 409 -34.82 27.33 -16.49
N SER A 410 -33.94 26.37 -16.20
CA SER A 410 -33.21 26.27 -14.93
C SER A 410 -31.81 26.90 -15.01
N ASN A 411 -30.96 26.63 -14.01
CA ASN A 411 -29.52 26.94 -14.05
C ASN A 411 -28.74 25.99 -14.99
N PHE A 412 -29.42 25.14 -15.75
CA PHE A 412 -28.84 24.28 -16.77
C PHE A 412 -28.49 25.05 -18.05
N MET A 413 -27.43 24.60 -18.72
CA MET A 413 -26.99 25.09 -20.03
C MET A 413 -26.69 23.88 -20.91
N GLU A 414 -27.30 23.84 -22.09
CA GLU A 414 -27.05 22.79 -23.09
C GLU A 414 -25.64 22.91 -23.67
N ILE A 415 -25.07 21.78 -24.06
CA ILE A 415 -23.67 21.70 -24.52
C ILE A 415 -23.41 22.55 -25.75
N GLU A 416 -24.40 22.67 -26.62
CA GLU A 416 -24.37 23.45 -27.87
C GLU A 416 -24.25 24.96 -27.62
N HIS A 417 -24.69 25.43 -26.46
CA HIS A 417 -24.54 26.82 -26.08
C HIS A 417 -23.14 27.12 -25.52
N PHE A 418 -22.33 26.12 -25.16
CA PHE A 418 -20.97 26.37 -24.69
C PHE A 418 -20.04 26.67 -25.87
N GLN A 419 -19.14 27.64 -25.68
CA GLN A 419 -18.03 27.82 -26.61
C GLN A 419 -17.13 26.58 -26.57
N ASP A 420 -16.84 25.96 -27.73
CA ASP A 420 -16.00 24.76 -27.87
C ASP A 420 -14.66 24.88 -27.12
N LYS A 421 -14.11 26.09 -27.10
CA LYS A 421 -12.88 26.44 -26.42
C LYS A 421 -12.96 26.21 -24.91
N LEU A 422 -14.08 26.56 -24.28
CA LEU A 422 -14.29 26.40 -22.84
C LEU A 422 -14.36 24.92 -22.46
N LEU A 423 -15.12 24.13 -23.24
CA LEU A 423 -15.19 22.68 -23.06
C LEU A 423 -13.82 22.03 -23.22
N SER A 424 -13.05 22.46 -24.22
CA SER A 424 -11.68 21.99 -24.45
C SER A 424 -10.75 22.25 -23.26
N ILE A 425 -10.87 23.42 -22.62
CA ILE A 425 -10.08 23.75 -21.43
C ILE A 425 -10.48 22.86 -20.25
N ILE A 426 -11.77 22.62 -20.02
CA ILE A 426 -12.26 21.71 -18.96
C ILE A 426 -11.67 20.31 -19.16
N ILE A 427 -11.75 19.79 -20.39
CA ILE A 427 -11.20 18.48 -20.74
C ILE A 427 -9.69 18.45 -20.47
N VAL A 428 -8.93 19.44 -20.92
CA VAL A 428 -7.47 19.48 -20.70
C VAL A 428 -7.10 19.58 -19.22
N CYS A 429 -7.91 20.23 -18.39
CA CYS A 429 -7.64 20.38 -16.96
C CYS A 429 -7.99 19.11 -16.16
N GLU A 430 -9.16 18.54 -16.40
CA GLU A 430 -9.71 17.44 -15.60
C GLU A 430 -9.40 16.07 -16.18
N ASP A 431 -9.42 15.92 -17.51
CA ASP A 431 -9.34 14.62 -18.19
C ASP A 431 -8.84 14.74 -19.64
N PRO A 432 -7.53 14.94 -19.87
CA PRO A 432 -6.99 15.23 -21.21
C PRO A 432 -7.27 14.15 -22.27
N ASN A 433 -7.56 12.93 -21.85
CA ASN A 433 -7.84 11.80 -22.72
C ASN A 433 -9.35 11.46 -22.77
N PHE A 434 -10.22 12.38 -22.36
CA PHE A 434 -11.65 12.15 -22.18
C PHE A 434 -12.30 11.42 -23.35
N TYR A 435 -12.04 11.85 -24.59
CA TYR A 435 -12.63 11.23 -25.79
C TYR A 435 -11.98 9.90 -26.20
N TYR A 436 -10.82 9.54 -25.65
CA TYR A 436 -10.06 8.34 -26.03
C TYR A 436 -10.30 7.14 -25.11
N HIS A 437 -10.79 7.36 -23.89
CA HIS A 437 -11.08 6.28 -22.95
C HIS A 437 -12.59 6.02 -22.81
N GLN A 438 -12.96 4.85 -22.25
CA GLN A 438 -14.35 4.45 -22.03
C GLN A 438 -14.66 4.34 -20.53
N GLY A 439 -14.79 5.48 -19.86
CA GLY A 439 -15.03 5.56 -18.41
C GLY A 439 -13.78 5.71 -17.54
N ILE A 440 -12.70 4.97 -17.79
CA ILE A 440 -11.44 5.05 -17.03
C ILE A 440 -10.22 5.27 -17.95
N ASP A 441 -9.32 6.19 -17.58
CA ASP A 441 -8.04 6.37 -18.28
C ASP A 441 -6.96 5.50 -17.61
N VAL A 442 -6.78 4.30 -18.18
CA VAL A 442 -5.77 3.33 -17.77
C VAL A 442 -4.36 3.93 -17.78
N LEU A 443 -4.02 4.73 -18.80
CA LEU A 443 -2.70 5.35 -18.90
C LEU A 443 -2.50 6.41 -17.81
N ALA A 444 -3.53 7.20 -17.48
CA ALA A 444 -3.47 8.16 -16.37
C ALA A 444 -3.32 7.45 -15.01
N ILE A 445 -4.05 6.36 -14.78
CA ILE A 445 -3.91 5.53 -13.57
C ILE A 445 -2.47 5.02 -13.45
N GLY A 446 -1.91 4.46 -14.53
CA GLY A 446 -0.53 3.99 -14.57
C GLY A 446 0.49 5.09 -14.27
N ARG A 447 0.37 6.24 -14.94
CA ARG A 447 1.23 7.42 -14.68
C ARG A 447 1.11 7.92 -13.24
N ALA A 448 -0.10 7.89 -12.66
CA ALA A 448 -0.33 8.29 -11.28
C ALA A 448 0.35 7.33 -10.30
N ILE A 449 0.23 6.01 -10.50
CA ILE A 449 0.90 4.99 -9.69
C ILE A 449 2.42 5.19 -9.73
N VAL A 450 3.01 5.29 -10.92
CA VAL A 450 4.46 5.47 -11.10
C VAL A 450 4.92 6.79 -10.47
N SER A 451 4.22 7.90 -10.73
CA SER A 451 4.58 9.20 -10.15
C SER A 451 4.46 9.22 -8.63
N ASN A 452 3.48 8.53 -8.04
CA ASN A 452 3.30 8.45 -6.60
C ASN A 452 4.37 7.58 -5.94
N MET A 453 4.79 6.50 -6.61
CA MET A 453 5.89 5.64 -6.18
C MET A 453 7.23 6.39 -6.19
N ILE A 454 7.54 7.12 -7.28
CA ILE A 454 8.75 7.96 -7.37
C ILE A 454 8.73 9.03 -6.29
N ALA A 455 7.60 9.71 -6.09
CA ALA A 455 7.48 10.77 -5.10
C ALA A 455 7.39 10.25 -3.65
N LYS A 456 7.25 8.93 -3.45
CA LYS A 456 6.95 8.27 -2.17
C LYS A 456 5.78 8.91 -1.41
N LYS A 457 4.84 9.53 -2.15
CA LYS A 457 3.66 10.21 -1.62
C LYS A 457 2.58 10.29 -2.69
N PHE A 458 1.32 10.36 -2.26
CA PHE A 458 0.19 10.60 -3.15
C PHE A 458 0.24 12.03 -3.71
N LYS A 459 0.83 12.20 -4.90
CA LYS A 459 1.01 13.49 -5.59
C LYS A 459 0.02 13.67 -6.74
N ARG A 460 -0.33 12.59 -7.44
CA ARG A 460 -1.21 12.61 -8.63
C ARG A 460 -2.37 11.62 -8.47
N GLY A 461 -3.54 12.03 -8.94
CA GLY A 461 -4.70 11.18 -9.12
C GLY A 461 -4.83 10.68 -10.56
N GLY A 462 -5.74 9.74 -10.79
CA GLY A 462 -6.08 9.20 -12.12
C GLY A 462 -7.58 9.07 -12.32
N SER A 463 -8.37 10.02 -11.79
CA SER A 463 -9.83 10.06 -11.99
C SER A 463 -10.14 10.71 -13.33
N THR A 464 -11.14 10.18 -14.04
CA THR A 464 -11.70 10.77 -15.27
C THR A 464 -12.91 11.63 -14.97
N ILE A 465 -13.36 12.45 -15.92
CA ILE A 465 -14.63 13.21 -15.81
C ILE A 465 -15.80 12.26 -15.51
N THR A 466 -15.85 11.10 -16.15
CA THR A 466 -16.90 10.10 -15.92
C THR A 466 -16.89 9.55 -14.50
N MET A 467 -15.71 9.27 -13.93
CA MET A 467 -15.59 8.86 -12.52
C MET A 467 -16.03 9.96 -11.56
N GLN A 468 -15.72 11.20 -11.87
CA GLN A 468 -16.17 12.34 -11.07
C GLN A 468 -17.68 12.55 -11.19
N LEU A 469 -18.25 12.34 -12.37
CA LEU A 469 -19.68 12.39 -12.60
C LEU A 469 -20.40 11.27 -11.86
N ALA A 470 -19.93 10.03 -11.97
CA ALA A 470 -20.48 8.88 -11.24
C ALA A 470 -20.45 9.10 -9.73
N ARG A 471 -19.35 9.66 -9.22
CA ARG A 471 -19.23 10.08 -7.82
C ARG A 471 -20.33 11.08 -7.45
N ASN A 472 -20.48 12.15 -8.21
CA ASN A 472 -21.40 13.24 -7.86
C ASN A 472 -22.87 12.82 -7.99
N LEU A 473 -23.21 11.93 -8.94
CA LEU A 473 -24.58 11.48 -9.16
C LEU A 473 -25.05 10.40 -8.19
N PHE A 474 -24.17 9.47 -7.80
CA PHE A 474 -24.58 8.21 -7.19
C PHE A 474 -23.92 7.87 -5.86
N LEU A 475 -22.84 8.58 -5.48
CA LEU A 475 -22.01 8.20 -4.34
C LEU A 475 -21.93 9.33 -3.30
N ASN A 476 -21.71 8.95 -2.04
CA ASN A 476 -21.49 9.92 -0.97
C ASN A 476 -20.06 10.50 -1.04
N HIS A 477 -19.80 11.59 -0.31
CA HIS A 477 -18.49 12.26 -0.31
C HIS A 477 -17.39 11.56 0.51
N GLU A 478 -17.64 10.35 1.06
CA GLU A 478 -16.70 9.62 1.90
C GLU A 478 -15.43 9.18 1.17
N LYS A 479 -14.26 9.73 1.53
CA LYS A 479 -12.99 9.39 0.86
C LYS A 479 -12.43 8.03 1.30
N ASN A 480 -12.97 6.95 0.76
CA ASN A 480 -12.55 5.58 1.04
C ASN A 480 -12.37 4.72 -0.24
N ILE A 481 -11.75 3.54 -0.10
CA ILE A 481 -11.46 2.62 -1.21
C ILE A 481 -12.76 2.05 -1.79
N TYR A 482 -13.75 1.74 -0.96
CA TYR A 482 -15.03 1.21 -1.45
C TYR A 482 -15.68 2.13 -2.46
N ARG A 483 -15.82 3.41 -2.10
CA ARG A 483 -16.32 4.43 -3.01
C ARG A 483 -15.50 4.51 -4.30
N LYS A 484 -14.17 4.37 -4.20
CA LYS A 484 -13.31 4.44 -5.40
C LYS A 484 -13.55 3.28 -6.36
N VAL A 485 -13.81 2.09 -5.85
CA VAL A 485 -14.19 0.93 -6.65
C VAL A 485 -15.58 1.14 -7.27
N GLU A 486 -16.54 1.67 -6.50
CA GLU A 486 -17.88 2.00 -7.01
C GLU A 486 -17.83 3.06 -8.13
N GLU A 487 -16.96 4.09 -8.02
CA GLU A 487 -16.70 5.07 -9.10
C GLU A 487 -16.25 4.37 -10.39
N ILE A 488 -15.32 3.42 -10.30
CA ILE A 488 -14.80 2.68 -11.47
C ILE A 488 -15.92 1.84 -12.10
N ILE A 489 -16.66 1.08 -11.29
CA ILE A 489 -17.75 0.21 -11.76
C ILE A 489 -18.83 1.05 -12.46
N LEU A 490 -19.30 2.13 -11.83
CA LEU A 490 -20.34 2.99 -12.39
C LEU A 490 -19.88 3.68 -13.68
N SER A 491 -18.64 4.18 -13.74
CA SER A 491 -18.10 4.77 -14.98
C SER A 491 -18.04 3.77 -16.12
N LEU A 492 -17.63 2.54 -15.84
CA LEU A 492 -17.60 1.48 -16.85
C LEU A 492 -19.02 1.12 -17.32
N LEU A 493 -20.00 1.07 -16.41
CA LEU A 493 -21.40 0.84 -16.76
C LEU A 493 -21.96 1.97 -17.64
N ILE A 494 -21.80 3.23 -17.23
CA ILE A 494 -22.29 4.42 -17.94
C ILE A 494 -21.81 4.41 -19.40
N GLU A 495 -20.50 4.23 -19.61
CA GLU A 495 -19.92 4.38 -20.95
C GLU A 495 -19.91 3.10 -21.78
N ASN A 496 -19.61 1.93 -21.20
CA ASN A 496 -19.47 0.69 -21.99
C ASN A 496 -20.76 -0.10 -22.11
N TYR A 497 -21.70 0.09 -21.18
CA TYR A 497 -22.93 -0.68 -21.15
C TYR A 497 -24.13 0.17 -21.59
N PHE A 498 -24.39 1.28 -20.89
CA PHE A 498 -25.48 2.20 -21.24
C PHE A 498 -25.14 3.11 -22.43
N LYS A 499 -23.85 3.21 -22.80
CA LYS A 499 -23.36 3.94 -23.98
C LYS A 499 -23.79 5.42 -23.99
N ILE A 500 -23.85 6.05 -22.82
CA ILE A 500 -24.12 7.48 -22.72
C ILE A 500 -23.00 8.24 -23.44
N SER A 501 -23.38 9.15 -24.33
CA SER A 501 -22.42 9.86 -25.19
C SER A 501 -21.47 10.78 -24.40
N LYS A 502 -20.23 10.93 -24.87
CA LYS A 502 -19.23 11.82 -24.25
C LYS A 502 -19.70 13.26 -24.14
N SER A 503 -20.40 13.78 -25.15
CA SER A 503 -21.01 15.10 -25.12
C SER A 503 -22.04 15.21 -23.99
N ARG A 504 -22.98 14.25 -23.89
CA ARG A 504 -23.96 14.25 -22.81
C ARG A 504 -23.32 14.12 -21.43
N LEU A 505 -22.29 13.30 -21.27
CA LEU A 505 -21.57 13.18 -19.99
C LEU A 505 -20.89 14.49 -19.58
N LEU A 506 -20.25 15.17 -20.54
CA LEU A 506 -19.63 16.47 -20.29
C LEU A 506 -20.68 17.53 -19.96
N GLU A 507 -21.80 17.53 -20.67
CA GLU A 507 -22.93 18.43 -20.43
C GLU A 507 -23.49 18.28 -19.01
N ILE A 508 -23.78 17.05 -18.58
CA ILE A 508 -24.25 16.80 -17.22
C ILE A 508 -23.17 17.24 -16.23
N TYR A 509 -21.92 16.87 -16.46
CA TYR A 509 -20.79 17.18 -15.59
C TYR A 509 -20.69 18.69 -15.30
N VAL A 510 -20.61 19.52 -16.34
CA VAL A 510 -20.45 20.98 -16.15
C VAL A 510 -21.63 21.66 -15.46
N ASN A 511 -22.81 21.04 -15.51
CA ASN A 511 -24.04 21.56 -14.91
C ASN A 511 -24.26 21.10 -13.46
N ILE A 512 -23.62 20.03 -13.00
CA ILE A 512 -23.86 19.51 -11.64
C ILE A 512 -22.64 19.58 -10.70
N ILE A 513 -21.45 19.85 -11.22
CA ILE A 513 -20.24 19.91 -10.38
C ILE A 513 -20.32 21.04 -9.35
N GLU A 514 -19.77 20.80 -8.16
CA GLU A 514 -19.70 21.78 -7.08
C GLU A 514 -18.54 22.75 -7.30
N PHE A 515 -18.81 24.06 -7.22
CA PHE A 515 -17.83 25.14 -7.30
C PHE A 515 -17.64 25.87 -5.95
N GLY A 516 -18.44 25.55 -4.95
CA GLY A 516 -18.35 26.13 -3.60
C GLY A 516 -19.51 25.67 -2.74
N PRO A 517 -19.58 26.07 -1.46
CA PRO A 517 -20.66 25.67 -0.58
C PRO A 517 -22.02 26.04 -1.16
N ASN A 518 -22.80 25.03 -1.56
CA ASN A 518 -24.11 25.19 -2.19
C ASN A 518 -24.09 25.96 -3.54
N VAL A 519 -22.97 25.94 -4.26
CA VAL A 519 -22.84 26.54 -5.61
C VAL A 519 -22.55 25.41 -6.60
N TYR A 520 -23.51 25.10 -7.47
CA TYR A 520 -23.45 23.98 -8.39
C TYR A 520 -23.66 24.39 -9.84
N GLY A 521 -22.87 23.79 -10.72
CA GLY A 521 -22.93 24.08 -12.14
C GLY A 521 -22.24 25.39 -12.52
N ILE A 522 -21.75 25.43 -13.75
CA ILE A 522 -20.92 26.52 -14.25
C ILE A 522 -21.67 27.86 -14.36
N LYS A 523 -22.97 27.83 -14.68
CA LYS A 523 -23.85 29.02 -14.75
C LYS A 523 -24.01 29.69 -13.39
N GLU A 524 -24.31 28.91 -12.36
CA GLU A 524 -24.44 29.43 -10.99
C GLU A 524 -23.08 29.93 -10.46
N ALA A 525 -22.00 29.20 -10.75
CA ALA A 525 -20.65 29.59 -10.34
C ALA A 525 -20.17 30.89 -11.00
N ALA A 526 -20.43 31.09 -12.30
CA ALA A 526 -20.10 32.33 -13.00
C ALA A 526 -20.82 33.54 -12.39
N MET A 527 -22.12 33.40 -12.09
CA MET A 527 -22.89 34.43 -11.41
C MET A 527 -22.48 34.63 -9.95
N PHE A 528 -22.04 33.58 -9.27
CA PHE A 528 -21.59 33.65 -7.88
C PHE A 528 -20.27 34.42 -7.76
N TYR A 529 -19.24 34.02 -8.51
CA TYR A 529 -17.88 34.55 -8.38
C TYR A 529 -17.63 35.82 -9.20
N PHE A 530 -18.32 36.00 -10.34
CA PHE A 530 -17.99 37.07 -11.30
C PHE A 530 -19.19 37.94 -11.72
N LYS A 531 -20.42 37.60 -11.29
CA LYS A 531 -21.67 38.28 -11.72
C LYS A 531 -21.83 38.33 -13.24
N LYS A 532 -21.37 37.29 -13.93
CA LYS A 532 -21.38 37.17 -15.39
C LYS A 532 -22.07 35.89 -15.85
N SER A 533 -22.61 35.92 -17.06
CA SER A 533 -22.96 34.70 -17.78
C SER A 533 -21.68 33.89 -18.06
N PRO A 534 -21.73 32.54 -18.10
CA PRO A 534 -20.59 31.72 -18.52
C PRO A 534 -19.97 32.13 -19.85
N LEU A 535 -20.78 32.68 -20.77
CA LEU A 535 -20.35 33.13 -22.10
C LEU A 535 -19.57 34.45 -22.07
N ASP A 536 -19.75 35.25 -21.01
CA ASP A 536 -19.12 36.56 -20.84
C ASP A 536 -17.87 36.48 -19.95
N LEU A 537 -17.49 35.26 -19.52
CA LEU A 537 -16.28 35.06 -18.73
C LEU A 537 -15.06 35.31 -19.59
N SER A 538 -14.14 36.13 -19.06
CA SER A 538 -12.80 36.24 -19.59
C SER A 538 -12.05 34.91 -19.41
N MET A 539 -11.01 34.71 -20.22
CA MET A 539 -10.18 33.51 -20.18
C MET A 539 -9.62 33.25 -18.76
N ILE A 540 -9.21 34.31 -18.08
CA ILE A 540 -8.63 34.18 -16.75
C ILE A 540 -9.66 33.84 -15.67
N GLU A 541 -10.88 34.37 -15.76
CA GLU A 541 -11.99 33.98 -14.89
C GLU A 541 -12.31 32.49 -15.09
N PHE A 542 -12.28 32.00 -16.33
CA PHE A 542 -12.47 30.58 -16.62
C PHE A 542 -11.33 29.70 -16.08
N ILE A 543 -10.08 30.13 -16.22
CA ILE A 543 -8.91 29.46 -15.62
C ILE A 543 -9.07 29.37 -14.09
N ILE A 544 -9.56 30.43 -13.44
CA ILE A 544 -9.87 30.42 -12.01
C ILE A 544 -10.95 29.37 -11.73
N MET A 545 -12.01 29.27 -12.54
CA MET A 545 -13.00 28.20 -12.38
C MET A 545 -12.36 26.80 -12.45
N MET A 546 -11.40 26.57 -13.34
CA MET A 546 -10.68 25.28 -13.41
C MET A 546 -9.85 25.00 -12.16
N TYR A 547 -9.32 26.03 -11.52
CA TYR A 547 -8.61 25.90 -10.25
C TYR A 547 -9.53 25.49 -9.08
N ILE A 548 -10.82 25.86 -9.15
CA ILE A 548 -11.81 25.59 -8.12
C ILE A 548 -12.24 24.11 -8.12
N ILE A 549 -12.50 23.54 -9.30
CA ILE A 549 -13.12 22.20 -9.49
C ILE A 549 -12.49 21.09 -8.62
N PRO A 550 -11.15 20.96 -8.50
CA PRO A 550 -10.57 19.87 -7.72
C PRO A 550 -10.86 19.94 -6.22
N ARG A 551 -11.08 21.14 -5.66
CA ARG A 551 -11.24 21.39 -4.21
C ARG A 551 -12.14 22.61 -3.93
N PRO A 552 -13.43 22.58 -4.27
CA PRO A 552 -14.31 23.76 -4.24
C PRO A 552 -14.48 24.36 -2.85
N ILE A 553 -14.78 23.53 -1.84
CA ILE A 553 -14.97 23.98 -0.45
C ILE A 553 -13.69 24.62 0.10
N HIS A 554 -12.54 23.99 -0.09
CA HIS A 554 -11.26 24.51 0.36
C HIS A 554 -10.87 25.81 -0.35
N PHE A 555 -11.17 25.95 -1.65
CA PHE A 555 -10.96 27.21 -2.35
C PHE A 555 -11.80 28.32 -1.72
N TYR A 556 -13.10 28.09 -1.53
CA TYR A 556 -14.01 29.06 -0.93
C TYR A 556 -13.58 29.49 0.47
N GLU A 557 -13.27 28.52 1.35
CA GLU A 557 -12.78 28.80 2.70
C GLU A 557 -11.48 29.62 2.69
N ALA A 558 -10.54 29.26 1.83
CA ALA A 558 -9.27 29.99 1.71
C ALA A 558 -9.45 31.38 1.08
N LEU A 559 -10.44 31.56 0.20
CA LEU A 559 -10.80 32.84 -0.40
C LEU A 559 -11.39 33.79 0.65
N VAL A 560 -12.39 33.32 1.43
CA VAL A 560 -13.00 34.08 2.53
C VAL A 560 -11.94 34.44 3.59
N ALA A 561 -11.02 33.52 3.88
CA ALA A 561 -9.91 33.76 4.80
C ALA A 561 -8.78 34.64 4.21
N GLN A 562 -8.89 35.09 2.95
CA GLN A 562 -7.87 35.87 2.24
C GLN A 562 -6.46 35.25 2.33
N SER A 563 -6.37 33.93 2.14
CA SER A 563 -5.13 33.18 2.31
C SER A 563 -4.05 33.59 1.28
N ALA A 564 -2.93 34.14 1.76
CA ALA A 564 -1.78 34.46 0.91
C ALA A 564 -1.25 33.22 0.14
N GLN A 565 -1.35 32.03 0.74
CA GLN A 565 -0.95 30.77 0.12
C GLN A 565 -1.87 30.40 -1.06
N LEU A 566 -3.17 30.66 -0.94
CA LEU A 566 -4.13 30.47 -2.03
C LEU A 566 -3.73 31.32 -3.24
N PHE A 567 -3.54 32.63 -3.04
CA PHE A 567 -3.22 33.54 -4.14
C PHE A 567 -1.88 33.20 -4.81
N THR A 568 -0.87 32.82 -4.02
CA THR A 568 0.42 32.34 -4.53
C THR A 568 0.25 31.09 -5.40
N ASN A 569 -0.56 30.13 -4.96
CA ASN A 569 -0.80 28.89 -5.71
C ASN A 569 -1.63 29.15 -6.97
N LEU A 570 -2.64 30.03 -6.88
CA LEU A 570 -3.47 30.41 -8.01
C LEU A 570 -2.64 31.10 -9.09
N LYS A 571 -1.74 32.03 -8.74
CA LYS A 571 -0.81 32.65 -9.70
C LYS A 571 0.07 31.63 -10.43
N LYS A 572 0.64 30.67 -9.70
CA LYS A 572 1.42 29.58 -10.31
C LYS A 572 0.56 28.70 -11.22
N TYR A 573 -0.68 28.43 -10.83
CA TYR A 573 -1.60 27.62 -11.62
C TYR A 573 -2.02 28.32 -12.91
N VAL A 574 -2.36 29.61 -12.84
CA VAL A 574 -2.69 30.45 -14.00
C VAL A 574 -1.53 30.42 -15.00
N GLN A 575 -0.31 30.69 -14.55
CA GLN A 575 0.88 30.65 -15.42
C GLN A 575 1.10 29.27 -16.04
N TRP A 576 0.98 28.21 -15.23
CA TRP A 576 1.15 26.85 -15.70
C TRP A 576 0.09 26.45 -16.74
N LEU A 577 -1.19 26.74 -16.48
CA LEU A 577 -2.28 26.37 -17.37
C LEU A 577 -2.25 27.20 -18.65
N THR A 578 -2.07 28.51 -18.58
CA THR A 578 -1.94 29.38 -19.76
C THR A 578 -0.82 28.91 -20.69
N ASN A 579 0.36 28.59 -20.15
CA ASN A 579 1.45 27.99 -20.93
C ASN A 579 1.02 26.66 -21.55
N GLY A 580 0.37 25.80 -20.77
CA GLY A 580 -0.13 24.51 -21.25
C GLY A 580 -1.17 24.63 -22.37
N LEU A 581 -2.03 25.65 -22.32
CA LEU A 581 -3.04 25.93 -23.34
C LEU A 581 -2.40 26.49 -24.62
N MET A 582 -1.40 27.38 -24.49
CA MET A 582 -0.63 27.89 -25.64
C MET A 582 0.11 26.77 -26.36
N THR A 583 0.83 25.92 -25.62
CA THR A 583 1.57 24.78 -26.22
C THR A 583 0.65 23.81 -26.97
N ARG A 584 -0.63 23.72 -26.57
CA ARG A 584 -1.65 22.90 -27.23
C ARG A 584 -2.40 23.62 -28.34
N GLY A 585 -2.11 24.90 -28.60
CA GLY A 585 -2.79 25.71 -29.60
C GLY A 585 -4.25 26.03 -29.26
N ILE A 586 -4.66 25.87 -28.01
CA ILE A 586 -6.04 26.16 -27.55
C ILE A 586 -6.26 27.67 -27.42
N ILE A 587 -5.21 28.42 -27.05
CA ILE A 587 -5.21 29.87 -26.99
C ILE A 587 -4.05 30.43 -27.82
N THR A 588 -4.25 31.62 -28.39
CA THR A 588 -3.21 32.33 -29.15
C THR A 588 -2.27 33.12 -28.23
N ASN A 589 -1.10 33.52 -28.75
CA ASN A 589 -0.18 34.41 -28.01
C ASN A 589 -0.85 35.75 -27.65
N GLU A 590 -1.72 36.27 -28.53
CA GLU A 590 -2.44 37.53 -28.27
C GLU A 590 -3.44 37.36 -27.12
N GLU A 591 -4.18 36.25 -27.08
CA GLU A 591 -5.10 35.94 -25.99
C GLU A 591 -4.36 35.70 -24.68
N SER A 592 -3.19 35.07 -24.72
CA SER A 592 -2.32 34.93 -23.55
C SER A 592 -1.85 36.29 -23.02
N GLY A 593 -1.55 37.24 -23.91
CA GLY A 593 -1.21 38.61 -23.53
C GLY A 593 -2.36 39.35 -22.82
N LYS A 594 -3.62 38.96 -23.08
CA LYS A 594 -4.83 39.52 -22.44
C LYS A 594 -5.15 38.89 -21.08
N ILE A 595 -4.41 37.84 -20.65
CA ILE A 595 -4.55 37.22 -19.32
C ILE A 595 -3.88 38.06 -18.20
N LEU A 596 -3.37 39.26 -18.55
CA LEU A 596 -2.60 40.18 -17.71
C LEU A 596 -3.43 41.30 -17.07
N HIS A 597 -4.58 40.98 -16.48
CA HIS A 597 -5.44 41.98 -15.84
C HIS A 597 -5.80 41.63 -14.40
N ASP A 598 -6.08 42.68 -13.63
CA ASP A 598 -6.62 42.55 -12.28
C ASP A 598 -8.02 41.94 -12.36
N ILE A 599 -8.33 41.03 -11.44
CA ILE A 599 -9.59 40.29 -11.44
C ILE A 599 -10.28 40.46 -10.11
N GLU A 600 -11.53 40.86 -10.18
CA GLU A 600 -12.40 40.89 -9.03
C GLU A 600 -13.10 39.54 -8.87
N ILE A 601 -12.83 38.84 -7.77
CA ILE A 601 -13.59 37.66 -7.34
C ILE A 601 -14.53 38.09 -6.23
N ILE A 602 -15.82 37.81 -6.41
CA ILE A 602 -16.86 38.12 -5.44
C ILE A 602 -17.05 36.94 -4.49
N CYS A 603 -17.17 37.24 -3.20
CA CYS A 603 -17.51 36.27 -2.16
C CYS A 603 -18.46 36.91 -1.13
N GLN A 604 -18.95 36.12 -0.17
CA GLN A 604 -19.91 36.61 0.84
C GLN A 604 -19.35 37.75 1.71
N SER A 605 -18.02 37.82 1.90
CA SER A 605 -17.34 38.86 2.67
C SER A 605 -17.01 40.13 1.88
N GLY A 606 -17.43 40.23 0.61
CA GLY A 606 -17.13 41.36 -0.29
C GLY A 606 -16.40 40.92 -1.56
N SER A 607 -15.86 41.89 -2.29
CA SER A 607 -15.04 41.61 -3.46
C SER A 607 -13.55 41.60 -3.12
N ILE A 608 -12.84 40.64 -3.71
CA ILE A 608 -11.39 40.46 -3.57
C ILE A 608 -10.78 40.75 -4.94
N ILE A 609 -9.98 41.80 -5.02
CA ILE A 609 -9.26 42.16 -6.23
C ILE A 609 -7.90 41.47 -6.21
N LEU A 610 -7.67 40.62 -7.20
CA LEU A 610 -6.40 39.95 -7.44
C LEU A 610 -5.59 40.77 -8.41
N THR A 611 -4.50 41.38 -7.93
CA THR A 611 -3.66 42.26 -8.74
C THR A 611 -2.36 41.60 -9.20
N ASN A 612 -1.81 42.05 -10.34
CA ASN A 612 -0.47 41.70 -10.84
C ASN A 612 -0.20 40.20 -11.12
N TYR A 613 -0.96 39.59 -12.05
CA TYR A 613 -0.59 38.32 -12.69
C TYR A 613 0.50 38.50 -13.77
N ASN A 614 1.57 39.25 -13.47
CA ASN A 614 2.63 39.50 -14.45
C ASN A 614 3.28 38.19 -14.94
N TYR A 615 3.29 38.04 -16.25
CA TYR A 615 3.92 36.97 -17.01
C TYR A 615 5.38 37.36 -17.27
N ASP A 616 6.20 37.43 -16.22
CA ASP A 616 7.64 37.58 -16.43
C ASP A 616 8.17 36.27 -17.01
N ASN A 617 8.71 36.36 -18.24
CA ASN A 617 9.28 35.27 -19.04
C ASN A 617 10.05 34.26 -18.18
N VAL A 618 9.40 33.16 -17.80
CA VAL A 618 10.08 31.97 -17.30
C VAL A 618 10.66 31.29 -18.53
N GLN A 619 11.96 31.48 -18.74
CA GLN A 619 12.72 30.72 -19.73
C GLN A 619 12.45 29.22 -19.54
N MET A 620 12.17 28.54 -20.66
CA MET A 620 12.03 27.09 -20.72
C MET A 620 13.27 26.43 -20.08
N GLN A 621 13.05 25.56 -19.11
CA GLN A 621 13.98 24.50 -18.70
C GLN A 621 13.26 23.15 -18.72
#